data_AF-A0A960H684-F1
#
_entry.id   AF-A0A960H684-F1
#
_cell.length_a   1.000
_cell.length_b   1.000
_cell.length_c   1.000
_cell.angle_alpha   90.00
_cell.angle_beta   90.00
_cell.angle_gamma   90.00
#
_symmetry.space_group_name_H-M   'P 1'
#
loop_
_entity.id
_entity.type
_entity.pdbx_description
1 polymer ?
#
loop_
_entity_poly.entity_id
_entity_poly.type
_entity_poly.pdbx_seq_one_letter_code
_entity_poly.pdbx_strand_id
1 'polypeptide(L)'
;CLVPGAWPAFWAVNEDPLPDGEVDIMEFYGNLNWPPGTTVHAASNGKTWESKSIAGLVDGAWHNWRMRWDENGFKFWRDYVDGAKPYFTVPPKPIPVHGNPTDLRWPFNNPGYWLSPMFNLAIGGPGGGDPALTNFPVSMLVDWIRIS
;
A
#
# COMPACT_ATOMS: atom_id res chain seq x y z
N CYS A 1 13.21 -8.27 -5.96
CA CYS A 1 13.38 -6.85 -5.59
C CYS A 1 13.55 -6.57 -4.09
N LEU A 2 13.62 -7.58 -3.21
CA LEU A 2 13.69 -7.38 -1.75
C LEU A 2 15.14 -7.28 -1.26
N VAL A 3 15.81 -6.17 -1.60
CA VAL A 3 17.24 -5.95 -1.33
C VAL A 3 17.48 -4.54 -0.78
N PRO A 4 18.61 -4.29 -0.09
CA PRO A 4 18.97 -2.94 0.32
C PRO A 4 18.96 -1.98 -0.87
N GLY A 5 18.46 -0.75 -0.68
CA GLY A 5 18.38 0.27 -1.73
C GLY A 5 17.14 0.19 -2.63
N ALA A 6 16.36 -0.90 -2.61
CA ALA A 6 15.15 -1.07 -3.42
C ALA A 6 13.86 -0.77 -2.64
N TRP A 7 12.85 -0.22 -3.32
CA TRP A 7 11.51 0.05 -2.77
C TRP A 7 10.43 -0.33 -3.79
N PRO A 8 10.09 -1.63 -3.91
CA PRO A 8 8.96 -2.09 -4.71
C PRO A 8 7.63 -1.83 -3.99
N ALA A 9 6.61 -1.50 -4.76
CA ALA A 9 5.26 -1.30 -4.27
C ALA A 9 4.19 -1.83 -5.24
N PHE A 10 3.11 -2.35 -4.67
CA PHE A 10 1.82 -2.56 -5.33
C PHE A 10 0.75 -1.79 -4.54
N TRP A 11 0.10 -0.85 -5.22
CA TRP A 11 -0.76 0.14 -4.60
C TRP A 11 -1.87 0.57 -5.54
N ALA A 12 -2.83 1.36 -5.04
CA ALA A 12 -3.89 1.94 -5.83
C ALA A 12 -4.15 3.38 -5.40
N VAL A 13 -4.41 4.29 -6.34
CA VAL A 13 -4.46 5.73 -6.07
C VAL A 13 -5.60 6.41 -6.82
N ASN A 14 -6.18 7.44 -6.22
CA ASN A 14 -6.96 8.47 -6.90
C ASN A 14 -6.20 9.79 -6.75
N GLU A 15 -5.66 10.27 -7.87
CA GLU A 15 -4.95 11.54 -7.92
C GLU A 15 -5.94 12.67 -8.30
N ASP A 16 -5.80 13.79 -7.61
CA ASP A 16 -6.47 15.11 -7.78
C ASP A 16 -7.32 15.37 -9.05
N PRO A 17 -8.49 16.07 -9.00
CA PRO A 17 -9.34 16.56 -7.92
C PRO A 17 -9.29 15.98 -6.51
N LEU A 18 -8.99 16.75 -5.47
CA LEU A 18 -9.40 16.38 -4.11
C LEU A 18 -10.89 15.97 -4.06
N PRO A 19 -11.25 15.00 -3.21
CA PRO A 19 -10.38 14.38 -2.22
C PRO A 19 -9.57 13.20 -2.78
N ASP A 20 -8.26 13.24 -2.56
CA ASP A 20 -7.30 12.23 -2.99
C ASP A 20 -7.21 11.07 -1.99
N GLY A 21 -6.62 9.96 -2.43
CA GLY A 21 -6.43 8.79 -1.58
C GLY A 21 -5.51 7.77 -2.20
N GLU A 22 -4.76 7.08 -1.35
CA GLU A 22 -3.76 6.09 -1.73
C GLU A 22 -3.93 4.84 -0.84
N VAL A 23 -3.82 3.66 -1.44
CA VAL A 23 -3.94 2.39 -0.75
C VAL A 23 -2.78 1.49 -1.15
N ASP A 24 -1.81 1.39 -0.28
CA ASP A 24 -0.64 0.54 -0.40
C ASP A 24 -0.98 -0.88 0.00
N ILE A 25 -1.10 -1.76 -0.99
CA ILE A 25 -1.45 -3.15 -0.78
C ILE A 25 -0.23 -3.90 -0.25
N MET A 26 0.95 -3.62 -0.81
CA MET A 26 2.25 -4.10 -0.33
C MET A 26 3.34 -3.10 -0.67
N GLU A 27 4.11 -2.71 0.34
CA GLU A 27 5.37 -1.99 0.19
C GLU A 27 6.50 -2.72 0.93
N PHE A 28 7.67 -2.79 0.30
CA PHE A 28 8.91 -3.19 0.94
C PHE A 28 9.90 -2.01 0.96
N TYR A 29 10.59 -1.83 2.07
CA TYR A 29 11.56 -0.74 2.25
C TYR A 29 12.98 -1.30 2.37
N GLY A 30 13.82 -1.04 1.38
CA GLY A 30 15.24 -1.43 1.35
C GLY A 30 16.15 -0.57 2.23
N ASN A 31 15.60 0.40 2.98
CA ASN A 31 16.38 1.30 3.84
C ASN A 31 16.93 0.65 5.12
N LEU A 32 16.70 -0.65 5.32
CA LEU A 32 17.16 -1.46 6.46
C LEU A 32 16.60 -1.03 7.83
N ASN A 33 15.54 -0.22 7.84
CA ASN A 33 14.97 0.34 9.05
C ASN A 33 13.46 0.15 9.12
N TRP A 34 12.75 0.45 8.03
CA TRP A 34 11.29 0.40 8.02
C TRP A 34 10.81 -1.02 7.69
N PRO A 35 9.84 -1.56 8.45
CA PRO A 35 9.28 -2.86 8.13
C PRO A 35 8.34 -2.75 6.92
N PRO A 36 8.27 -3.78 6.06
CA PRO A 36 7.26 -3.84 4.99
C PRO A 36 5.83 -3.61 5.52
N GLY A 37 5.00 -2.97 4.70
CA GLY A 37 3.71 -2.42 5.12
C GLY A 37 2.56 -2.61 4.13
N THR A 38 1.34 -2.52 4.66
CA THR A 38 0.10 -2.23 3.94
C THR A 38 -0.52 -1.01 4.60
N THR A 39 -0.88 0.01 3.83
CA THR A 39 -1.32 1.31 4.36
C THR A 39 -2.52 1.84 3.57
N VAL A 40 -3.47 2.47 4.27
CA VAL A 40 -4.58 3.21 3.67
C VAL A 40 -4.40 4.68 4.02
N HIS A 41 -4.04 5.50 3.04
CA HIS A 41 -3.91 6.94 3.14
C HIS A 41 -5.20 7.63 2.71
N ALA A 42 -5.91 8.25 3.66
CA ALA A 42 -7.13 9.01 3.38
C ALA A 42 -6.89 10.45 2.87
N ALA A 43 -5.61 10.86 2.75
CA ALA A 43 -5.16 12.10 2.11
C ALA A 43 -3.65 12.03 1.80
N SER A 44 -3.19 12.64 0.70
CA SER A 44 -1.77 12.65 0.31
C SER A 44 -0.93 13.68 1.07
N ASN A 45 -0.90 13.55 2.40
CA ASN A 45 -0.08 14.39 3.29
C ASN A 45 0.92 13.58 4.13
N GLY A 46 1.03 12.27 3.86
CA GLY A 46 1.93 11.35 4.56
C GLY A 46 1.59 11.11 6.04
N LYS A 47 0.46 11.61 6.54
CA LYS A 47 0.13 11.61 7.98
C LYS A 47 -1.31 11.23 8.32
N THR A 48 -2.15 11.01 7.31
CA THR A 48 -3.58 10.69 7.48
C THR A 48 -3.84 9.28 6.98
N TRP A 49 -3.47 8.29 7.79
CA TRP A 49 -3.47 6.90 7.37
C TRP A 49 -3.76 5.91 8.51
N GLU A 50 -4.15 4.70 8.11
CA GLU A 50 -4.17 3.49 8.93
C GLU A 50 -3.21 2.48 8.30
N SER A 51 -2.26 1.95 9.07
CA SER A 51 -1.21 1.08 8.54
C SER A 51 -1.05 -0.19 9.36
N LYS A 52 -0.57 -1.25 8.71
CA LYS A 52 -0.16 -2.49 9.34
C LYS A 52 1.19 -2.95 8.80
N SER A 53 2.12 -3.23 9.70
CA SER A 53 3.34 -3.95 9.34
C SER A 53 3.01 -5.39 8.91
N ILE A 54 3.61 -5.82 7.81
CA ILE A 54 3.47 -7.14 7.20
C ILE A 54 4.84 -7.82 7.03
N ALA A 55 5.83 -7.49 7.86
CA ALA A 55 7.19 -8.00 7.73
C ALA A 55 7.28 -9.54 7.66
N GLY A 56 6.43 -10.26 8.39
CA GLY A 56 6.35 -11.72 8.34
C GLY A 56 5.65 -12.31 7.11
N LEU A 57 5.14 -11.46 6.21
CA LEU A 57 4.40 -11.85 5.01
C LEU A 57 5.14 -11.53 3.70
N VAL A 58 6.32 -10.93 3.75
CA VAL A 58 7.06 -10.53 2.55
C VAL A 58 8.32 -11.38 2.42
N ASP A 59 8.42 -12.14 1.33
CA ASP A 59 9.59 -12.94 0.96
C ASP A 59 9.74 -13.03 -0.56
N GLY A 60 10.76 -13.75 -1.03
CA GLY A 60 11.13 -13.80 -2.45
C GLY A 60 10.30 -14.75 -3.32
N ALA A 61 9.29 -15.43 -2.80
CA ALA A 61 8.45 -16.34 -3.58
C ALA A 61 7.32 -15.60 -4.31
N TRP A 62 6.58 -16.33 -5.14
CA TRP A 62 5.40 -15.81 -5.84
C TRP A 62 4.20 -15.75 -4.90
N HIS A 63 3.52 -14.59 -4.88
CA HIS A 63 2.35 -14.36 -4.05
C HIS A 63 1.26 -13.59 -4.78
N ASN A 64 0.02 -13.90 -4.42
CA ASN A 64 -1.15 -13.12 -4.79
C ASN A 64 -1.48 -12.13 -3.68
N TRP A 65 -1.31 -10.83 -3.95
CA TRP A 65 -1.75 -9.77 -3.04
C TRP A 65 -3.14 -9.31 -3.44
N ARG A 66 -4.09 -9.34 -2.49
CA ARG A 66 -5.49 -8.99 -2.74
C ARG A 66 -5.92 -7.87 -1.82
N MET A 67 -6.53 -6.86 -2.42
CA MET A 67 -7.37 -5.88 -1.75
C MET A 67 -8.83 -6.11 -2.13
N ARG A 68 -9.72 -6.13 -1.14
CA ARG A 68 -11.16 -5.95 -1.34
C ARG A 68 -11.53 -4.59 -0.79
N TRP A 69 -12.26 -3.82 -1.58
CA TRP A 69 -12.84 -2.54 -1.21
C TRP A 69 -14.35 -2.61 -1.43
N ASP A 70 -15.11 -2.32 -0.38
CA ASP A 70 -16.56 -2.17 -0.43
C ASP A 70 -17.04 -1.11 0.56
N GLU A 71 -18.35 -0.96 0.72
CA GLU A 71 -18.98 -0.01 1.64
C GLU A 71 -18.50 -0.13 3.10
N ASN A 72 -17.96 -1.30 3.49
CA ASN A 72 -17.40 -1.59 4.82
C ASN A 72 -15.88 -1.38 4.88
N GLY A 73 -15.29 -0.68 3.92
CA GLY A 73 -13.88 -0.30 3.89
C GLY A 73 -12.98 -1.30 3.15
N PHE A 74 -11.73 -1.40 3.59
CA PHE A 74 -10.70 -2.22 2.95
C PHE A 74 -10.39 -3.49 3.73
N LYS A 75 -10.15 -4.58 3.00
CA LYS A 75 -9.66 -5.86 3.55
C LYS A 75 -8.55 -6.39 2.67
N PHE A 76 -7.50 -6.93 3.30
CA PHE A 76 -6.29 -7.35 2.60
C PHE A 76 -5.92 -8.80 2.89
N TRP A 77 -5.45 -9.51 1.86
CA TRP A 77 -4.97 -10.88 1.93
C TRP A 77 -3.68 -11.05 1.12
N ARG A 78 -2.85 -11.97 1.60
CA ARG A 78 -1.80 -12.63 0.81
C ARG A 78 -2.29 -14.05 0.56
N ASP A 79 -2.20 -14.50 -0.68
CA ASP A 79 -2.57 -15.85 -1.13
C ASP A 79 -3.97 -16.28 -0.69
N TYR A 80 -4.96 -15.45 -1.03
CA TYR A 80 -6.35 -15.70 -0.67
C TYR A 80 -6.85 -17.09 -1.12
N VAL A 81 -7.54 -17.76 -0.20
CA VAL A 81 -8.40 -18.91 -0.46
C VAL A 81 -9.76 -18.70 0.20
N ASP A 82 -10.80 -19.40 -0.27
CA ASP A 82 -12.15 -19.26 0.28
C ASP A 82 -12.16 -19.55 1.79
N GLY A 83 -12.82 -18.65 2.54
CA GLY A 83 -12.86 -18.69 4.00
C GLY A 83 -11.63 -18.12 4.72
N ALA A 84 -10.56 -17.73 4.00
CA ALA A 84 -9.39 -17.09 4.62
C ALA A 84 -9.77 -15.74 5.27
N LYS A 85 -9.26 -15.52 6.47
CA LYS A 85 -9.40 -14.23 7.17
C LYS A 85 -8.40 -13.22 6.60
N PRO A 86 -8.78 -11.93 6.46
CA PRO A 86 -7.85 -10.91 6.02
C PRO A 86 -6.75 -10.71 7.07
N TYR A 87 -5.52 -10.42 6.63
CA TYR A 87 -4.46 -10.05 7.55
C TYR A 87 -4.62 -8.61 8.06
N PHE A 88 -5.31 -7.74 7.30
CA PHE A 88 -5.59 -6.36 7.68
C PHE A 88 -7.00 -5.96 7.24
N THR A 89 -7.67 -5.16 8.06
CA THR A 89 -8.99 -4.58 7.76
C THR A 89 -9.00 -3.15 8.24
N VAL A 90 -9.38 -2.23 7.36
CA VAL A 90 -9.54 -0.80 7.66
C VAL A 90 -11.02 -0.45 7.47
N PRO A 91 -11.79 -0.25 8.55
CA PRO A 91 -13.19 0.15 8.44
C PRO A 91 -13.30 1.58 7.86
N PRO A 92 -14.48 1.97 7.33
CA PRO A 92 -14.67 3.26 6.67
C PRO A 92 -14.87 4.38 7.68
N LYS A 93 -13.88 4.54 8.55
CA LYS A 93 -13.89 5.53 9.63
C LYS A 93 -13.05 6.73 9.20
N PRO A 94 -13.62 7.95 9.24
CA PRO A 94 -12.86 9.16 8.98
C PRO A 94 -11.62 9.28 9.88
N ILE A 95 -10.48 9.56 9.26
CA ILE A 95 -9.17 9.72 9.91
C ILE A 95 -8.90 11.21 10.09
N PRO A 96 -8.53 11.68 11.30
CA PRO A 96 -8.18 13.08 11.51
C PRO A 96 -6.87 13.45 10.83
N VAL A 97 -6.87 14.59 10.14
CA VAL A 97 -5.65 15.15 9.56
C VAL A 97 -4.70 15.58 10.67
N HIS A 98 -3.46 15.15 10.57
CA HIS A 98 -2.43 15.51 11.55
C HIS A 98 -2.26 17.02 11.66
N GLY A 99 -2.35 17.56 12.88
CA GLY A 99 -2.29 18.99 13.15
C GLY A 99 -3.61 19.74 12.93
N ASN A 100 -4.64 19.09 12.39
CA ASN A 100 -5.98 19.64 12.26
C ASN A 100 -7.05 18.56 12.55
N PRO A 101 -7.29 18.20 13.83
CA PRO A 101 -8.12 17.06 14.21
C PRO A 101 -9.62 17.23 13.90
N THR A 102 -10.07 18.43 13.53
CA THR A 102 -11.45 18.68 13.07
C THR A 102 -11.64 18.38 11.59
N ASP A 103 -10.55 18.29 10.82
CA ASP A 103 -10.57 17.85 9.43
C ASP A 103 -10.46 16.31 9.40
N LEU A 104 -11.58 15.64 9.09
CA LEU A 104 -11.69 14.20 9.05
C LEU A 104 -11.83 13.71 7.60
N ARG A 105 -10.99 12.76 7.20
CA ARG A 105 -10.92 12.29 5.80
C ARG A 105 -11.26 10.82 5.68
N TRP A 106 -12.15 10.51 4.73
CA TRP A 106 -12.42 9.17 4.21
C TRP A 106 -13.11 9.29 2.84
N PRO A 107 -12.36 9.48 1.75
CA PRO A 107 -12.97 9.76 0.45
C PRO A 107 -13.53 8.51 -0.25
N PHE A 108 -13.12 7.32 0.19
CA PHE A 108 -13.39 6.05 -0.46
C PHE A 108 -14.86 5.60 -0.47
N ASN A 109 -15.76 6.34 0.17
CA ASN A 109 -17.21 6.10 0.09
C ASN A 109 -17.94 7.23 -0.67
N ASN A 110 -17.22 8.19 -1.25
CA ASN A 110 -17.83 9.23 -2.06
C ASN A 110 -18.46 8.63 -3.32
N PRO A 111 -19.64 9.12 -3.75
CA PRO A 111 -20.25 8.67 -5.00
C PRO A 111 -19.29 8.88 -6.18
N GLY A 112 -19.06 7.83 -6.96
CA GLY A 112 -18.17 7.88 -8.14
C GLY A 112 -16.69 7.86 -7.82
N TYR A 113 -16.29 7.62 -6.56
CA TYR A 113 -14.88 7.42 -6.23
C TYR A 113 -14.32 6.19 -6.93
N TRP A 114 -13.08 6.29 -7.40
CA TRP A 114 -12.38 5.21 -8.10
C TRP A 114 -10.91 5.18 -7.67
N LEU A 115 -10.19 4.10 -7.96
CA LEU A 115 -8.75 3.98 -7.72
C LEU A 115 -8.11 3.36 -8.98
N SER A 116 -6.95 3.86 -9.40
CA SER A 116 -6.10 3.27 -10.43
C SER A 116 -5.03 2.39 -9.77
N PRO A 117 -4.83 1.13 -10.21
CA PRO A 117 -3.75 0.29 -9.68
C PRO A 117 -2.38 0.69 -10.24
N MET A 118 -1.37 0.63 -9.41
CA MET A 118 0.00 1.03 -9.70
C MET A 118 1.00 -0.05 -9.26
N PHE A 119 2.05 -0.22 -10.07
CA PHE A 119 3.21 -1.07 -9.74
C PHE A 119 4.48 -0.28 -10.06
N ASN A 120 5.40 -0.21 -9.10
CA ASN A 120 6.70 0.40 -9.33
C ASN A 120 7.79 -0.31 -8.53
N LEU A 121 9.01 -0.20 -9.04
CA LEU A 121 10.25 -0.53 -8.33
C LEU A 121 11.07 0.75 -8.24
N ALA A 122 10.91 1.50 -7.15
CA ALA A 122 11.77 2.64 -6.88
C ALA A 122 13.14 2.17 -6.37
N ILE A 123 14.16 2.99 -6.57
CA ILE A 123 15.53 2.78 -6.10
C ILE A 123 15.94 4.04 -5.32
N GLY A 124 16.42 3.85 -4.10
CA GLY A 124 16.76 4.94 -3.17
C GLY A 124 15.55 5.65 -2.56
N GLY A 125 15.70 6.92 -2.23
CA GLY A 125 14.69 7.69 -1.50
C GLY A 125 14.53 7.24 -0.04
N PRO A 126 13.58 7.81 0.72
CA PRO A 126 13.39 7.49 2.14
C PRO A 126 13.10 6.01 2.40
N GLY A 127 12.29 5.37 1.56
CA GLY A 127 11.95 3.95 1.68
C GLY A 127 13.02 3.00 1.14
N GLY A 128 13.74 3.36 0.08
CA GLY A 128 14.81 2.52 -0.47
C GLY A 128 16.14 2.65 0.27
N GLY A 129 16.48 3.83 0.79
CA GLY A 129 17.75 4.08 1.47
C GLY A 129 18.92 4.32 0.51
N ASP A 130 20.11 3.84 0.87
CA ASP A 130 21.32 4.03 0.06
C ASP A 130 21.34 3.09 -1.17
N PRO A 131 21.21 3.61 -2.41
CA PRO A 131 21.20 2.77 -3.60
C PRO A 131 22.57 2.14 -3.89
N ALA A 132 23.68 2.63 -3.32
CA ALA A 132 25.01 2.02 -3.51
C ALA A 132 25.11 0.62 -2.89
N LEU A 133 24.18 0.26 -2.00
CA LEU A 133 24.07 -1.08 -1.41
C LEU A 133 23.29 -2.07 -2.31
N THR A 134 22.77 -1.61 -3.46
CA THR A 134 21.99 -2.43 -4.38
C THR A 134 22.89 -3.13 -5.39
N ASN A 135 22.79 -4.46 -5.48
CA ASN A 135 23.40 -5.22 -6.56
C ASN A 135 22.44 -5.29 -7.76
N PHE A 136 22.76 -4.58 -8.84
CA PHE A 136 21.96 -4.57 -10.07
C PHE A 136 22.31 -5.75 -11.01
N PRO A 137 21.34 -6.24 -11.81
CA PRO A 137 19.96 -5.77 -11.94
C PRO A 137 19.05 -6.24 -10.78
N VAL A 138 17.98 -5.46 -10.52
CA VAL A 138 16.91 -5.82 -9.59
C VAL A 138 15.59 -5.81 -10.35
N SER A 139 14.75 -6.82 -10.10
CA SER A 139 13.46 -6.95 -10.77
C SER A 139 12.32 -7.15 -9.79
N MET A 140 11.17 -6.56 -10.12
CA MET A 140 9.85 -6.86 -9.60
C MET A 140 9.08 -7.47 -10.76
N LEU A 141 8.60 -8.70 -10.60
CA LEU A 141 7.87 -9.41 -11.65
C LEU A 141 6.38 -9.40 -11.30
N VAL A 142 5.55 -9.11 -12.29
CA VAL A 142 4.09 -9.12 -12.18
C VAL A 142 3.57 -10.02 -13.28
N ASP A 143 2.97 -11.15 -12.89
CA ASP A 143 2.40 -12.10 -13.85
C ASP A 143 1.06 -11.59 -14.39
N TRP A 144 0.18 -11.12 -13.49
CA TRP A 144 -1.11 -10.56 -13.85
C TRP A 144 -1.63 -9.56 -12.82
N ILE A 145 -2.57 -8.73 -13.27
CA ILE A 145 -3.49 -7.99 -12.43
C ILE A 145 -4.91 -8.34 -12.85
N ARG A 146 -5.82 -8.50 -11.87
CA ARG A 146 -7.24 -8.72 -12.10
C ARG A 146 -8.07 -7.84 -11.19
N ILE A 147 -9.10 -7.22 -11.77
CA ILE A 147 -10.13 -6.46 -11.08
C ILE A 147 -11.47 -7.13 -11.42
N SER A 148 -12.32 -7.37 -10.41
CA SER A 148 -13.57 -8.13 -10.53
C SER A 148 -14.67 -7.59 -9.65
#